data_AF-A0A366GWT8-F1
#
_entry.id   AF-A0A366GWT8-F1
#
_cell.length_a   1.000
_cell.length_b   1.000
_cell.length_c   1.000
_cell.angle_alpha   90.00
_cell.angle_beta   90.00
_cell.angle_gamma   90.00
#
_symmetry.space_group_name_H-M   'P 1'
#
loop_
_entity.id
_entity.type
_entity.pdbx_description
1 polymer ?
#
loop_
_entity_poly.entity_id
_entity_poly.type
_entity_poly.pdbx_seq_one_letter_code
_entity_poly.pdbx_strand_id
1 'polypeptide(L)'
;MGSRLNSDRSSDEAKRRRKQAGMYLKNLRNHTGMTQKELAHKVGLEYYTFVSQIENGSGRVPVELYGNFAKAYEVDTQAFARFLIRLYDPALYTWLFYHSQEQSIEDQYLALIAKSE
;
A
#
# COMPACT_ATOMS: atom_id res chain seq x y z
N MET A 1 26.99 2.50 13.45
CA MET A 1 25.83 1.59 13.60
C MET A 1 24.68 2.12 12.72
N GLY A 2 24.86 2.11 11.40
CA GLY A 2 23.91 2.69 10.46
C GLY A 2 24.03 1.96 9.14
N SER A 3 23.27 0.87 8.98
CA SER A 3 23.13 0.10 7.73
C SER A 3 22.12 -1.05 7.91
N ARG A 4 20.89 -0.76 8.35
CA ARG A 4 19.81 -1.77 8.37
C ARG A 4 18.46 -1.28 7.82
N LEU A 5 18.28 0.03 7.62
CA LEU A 5 17.02 0.57 7.09
C LEU A 5 16.83 0.33 5.58
N ASN A 6 17.92 0.10 4.81
CA ASN A 6 17.85 -0.06 3.36
C ASN A 6 17.85 -1.50 2.84
N SER A 7 18.08 -2.53 3.68
CA SER A 7 18.22 -3.91 3.20
C SER A 7 16.90 -4.66 2.98
N ASP A 8 15.79 -4.20 3.59
CA ASP A 8 14.54 -4.96 3.54
C ASP A 8 13.75 -4.73 2.24
N ARG A 9 13.79 -3.52 1.66
CA ARG A 9 12.97 -3.19 0.46
C ARG A 9 13.41 -3.93 -0.81
N SER A 10 14.68 -4.30 -0.93
CA SER A 10 15.23 -5.05 -2.06
C SER A 10 15.45 -6.54 -1.77
N SER A 11 15.12 -7.00 -0.56
CA SER A 11 15.27 -8.40 -0.17
C SER A 11 14.44 -9.31 -1.07
N ASP A 12 14.86 -10.57 -1.21
CA ASP A 12 14.08 -11.55 -1.96
C ASP A 12 12.72 -11.80 -1.30
N GLU A 13 12.62 -11.61 0.01
CA GLU A 13 11.34 -11.62 0.71
C GLU A 13 10.44 -10.45 0.31
N ALA A 14 10.96 -9.23 0.21
CA ALA A 14 10.17 -8.09 -0.26
C ALA A 14 9.74 -8.24 -1.72
N LYS A 15 10.57 -8.83 -2.58
CA LYS A 15 10.16 -9.22 -3.95
C LYS A 15 9.03 -10.26 -3.91
N ARG A 16 9.15 -11.29 -3.06
CA ARG A 16 8.11 -12.32 -2.89
C ARG A 16 6.78 -11.72 -2.41
N ARG A 17 6.81 -10.84 -1.40
CA ARG A 17 5.60 -10.16 -0.90
C ARG A 17 4.98 -9.24 -1.96
N ARG A 18 5.79 -8.52 -2.76
CA ARG A 18 5.29 -7.74 -3.89
C ARG A 18 4.62 -8.61 -4.95
N LYS A 19 5.20 -9.76 -5.28
CA LYS A 19 4.59 -10.72 -6.20
C LYS A 19 3.26 -11.26 -5.67
N GLN A 20 3.17 -11.55 -4.37
CA GLN A 20 1.92 -11.95 -3.71
C GLN A 20 0.85 -10.84 -3.80
N ALA A 21 1.23 -9.58 -3.57
CA ALA A 21 0.33 -8.44 -3.74
C ALA A 21 -0.16 -8.34 -5.19
N GLY A 22 0.75 -8.43 -6.17
CA GLY A 22 0.40 -8.39 -7.58
C GLY A 22 -0.57 -9.50 -8.00
N MET A 23 -0.35 -10.74 -7.53
CA MET A 23 -1.28 -11.85 -7.76
C MET A 23 -2.67 -11.61 -7.17
N TYR A 24 -2.74 -11.06 -5.95
CA TYR A 24 -4.02 -10.72 -5.31
C TYR A 24 -4.78 -9.64 -6.10
N LEU A 25 -4.10 -8.58 -6.52
CA LEU A 25 -4.68 -7.50 -7.31
C LEU A 25 -5.18 -8.00 -8.67
N LYS A 26 -4.40 -8.85 -9.33
CA LYS A 26 -4.81 -9.53 -10.57
C LYS A 26 -6.09 -10.36 -10.37
N ASN A 27 -6.20 -11.06 -9.24
CA ASN A 27 -7.40 -11.82 -8.91
C ASN A 27 -8.60 -10.90 -8.72
N LEU A 28 -8.49 -9.80 -7.95
CA LEU A 28 -9.58 -8.83 -7.80
C LEU A 28 -10.02 -8.23 -9.15
N ARG A 29 -9.06 -7.87 -10.00
CA ARG A 29 -9.34 -7.38 -11.36
C ARG A 29 -10.12 -8.41 -12.17
N ASN A 30 -9.69 -9.68 -12.15
CA ASN A 30 -10.37 -10.75 -12.87
C ASN A 30 -11.78 -11.03 -12.33
N HIS A 31 -11.99 -10.97 -11.00
CA HIS A 31 -13.31 -11.18 -10.39
C HIS A 31 -14.31 -10.08 -10.77
N THR A 32 -13.83 -8.87 -11.04
CA THR A 32 -14.64 -7.74 -11.52
C THR A 32 -14.75 -7.70 -13.05
N GLY A 33 -14.21 -8.69 -13.77
CA GLY A 33 -14.29 -8.81 -15.22
C GLY A 33 -13.47 -7.77 -16.00
N MET A 34 -12.64 -6.96 -15.33
CA MET A 34 -11.90 -5.89 -15.99
C MET A 34 -10.63 -6.39 -16.68
N THR A 35 -10.32 -5.84 -17.85
CA THR A 35 -8.98 -5.90 -18.45
C THR A 35 -8.02 -4.95 -17.73
N GLN A 36 -6.70 -5.14 -17.91
CA GLN A 36 -5.70 -4.23 -17.34
C GLN A 36 -5.88 -2.79 -17.85
N LYS A 37 -6.29 -2.62 -19.11
CA LYS A 37 -6.55 -1.32 -19.73
C LYS A 37 -7.76 -0.61 -19.09
N GLU A 38 -8.85 -1.35 -18.88
CA GLU A 38 -10.04 -0.80 -18.21
C GLU A 38 -9.76 -0.42 -16.76
N LEU A 39 -9.02 -1.27 -16.03
CA LEU A 39 -8.60 -0.93 -14.67
C LEU A 39 -7.78 0.35 -14.66
N ALA A 40 -6.77 0.46 -15.54
CA ALA A 40 -5.91 1.66 -15.63
C ALA A 40 -6.74 2.93 -15.82
N HIS A 41 -7.69 2.91 -16.76
CA HIS A 41 -8.59 4.03 -16.99
C HIS A 41 -9.46 4.32 -15.75
N LYS A 42 -10.05 3.29 -15.12
CA LYS A 42 -10.93 3.43 -13.94
C LYS A 42 -10.20 4.01 -12.73
N VAL A 43 -8.89 3.74 -12.57
CA VAL A 43 -8.10 4.24 -11.45
C VAL A 43 -7.34 5.55 -11.73
N GLY A 44 -7.43 6.08 -12.96
CA GLY A 44 -6.75 7.32 -13.35
C GLY A 44 -5.27 7.15 -13.69
N LEU A 45 -4.84 5.96 -14.11
CA LEU A 45 -3.48 5.74 -14.60
C LEU A 45 -3.39 6.09 -16.09
N GLU A 46 -2.39 6.90 -16.45
CA GLU A 46 -2.13 7.33 -17.83
C GLU A 46 -1.74 6.15 -18.74
N TYR A 47 -1.01 5.17 -18.20
CA TYR A 47 -0.52 4.01 -18.96
C TYR A 47 -0.93 2.68 -18.32
N TYR A 48 -1.59 1.81 -19.10
CA TYR A 48 -2.00 0.47 -18.64
C TYR A 48 -0.84 -0.47 -18.30
N THR A 49 0.35 -0.21 -18.85
CA THR A 49 1.58 -0.99 -18.55
C THR A 49 1.92 -0.95 -17.05
N PHE A 50 1.50 0.10 -16.35
CA PHE A 50 1.66 0.23 -14.92
C PHE A 50 0.84 -0.82 -14.15
N VAL A 51 -0.36 -1.17 -14.64
CA VAL A 51 -1.16 -2.27 -14.06
C VAL A 51 -0.43 -3.59 -14.20
N SER A 52 0.18 -3.88 -15.35
CA SER A 52 0.98 -5.09 -15.56
C SER A 52 2.18 -5.15 -14.61
N GLN A 53 2.89 -4.04 -14.42
CA GLN A 53 4.01 -3.93 -13.49
C GLN A 53 3.58 -4.19 -12.03
N ILE A 54 2.43 -3.67 -11.62
CA ILE A 54 1.87 -3.94 -10.29
C ILE A 54 1.51 -5.43 -10.15
N GLU A 55 0.80 -6.00 -11.13
CA GLU A 55 0.32 -7.38 -11.09
C GLU A 55 1.44 -8.41 -11.12
N ASN A 56 2.57 -8.11 -11.76
CA ASN A 56 3.74 -8.98 -11.79
C ASN A 56 4.71 -8.75 -10.60
N GLY A 57 4.45 -7.75 -9.75
CA GLY A 57 5.23 -7.44 -8.55
C GLY A 57 6.50 -6.61 -8.80
N SER A 58 6.74 -6.13 -10.02
CA SER A 58 7.82 -5.17 -10.31
C SER A 58 7.50 -3.78 -9.76
N GLY A 59 6.22 -3.39 -9.77
CA GLY A 59 5.70 -2.15 -9.19
C GLY A 59 4.97 -2.34 -7.86
N ARG A 60 4.56 -1.21 -7.27
CA ARG A 60 3.63 -1.14 -6.13
C ARG A 60 2.46 -0.25 -6.54
N VAL A 61 1.29 -0.47 -5.95
CA VAL A 61 0.21 0.52 -6.04
C VAL A 61 0.68 1.81 -5.34
N PRO A 62 0.58 2.99 -5.98
CA PRO A 62 0.82 4.28 -5.32
C PRO A 62 -0.25 4.53 -4.24
N VAL A 63 0.15 5.07 -3.08
CA VAL A 63 -0.74 5.21 -1.91
C VAL A 63 -1.94 6.11 -2.24
N GLU A 64 -1.71 7.16 -3.00
CA GLU A 64 -2.72 8.09 -3.51
C GLU A 64 -3.79 7.41 -4.38
N LEU A 65 -3.50 6.23 -4.96
CA LEU A 65 -4.45 5.47 -5.76
C LEU A 65 -5.17 4.37 -4.97
N TYR A 66 -4.90 4.18 -3.68
CA TYR A 66 -5.50 3.08 -2.91
C TYR A 66 -7.03 3.15 -2.91
N GLY A 67 -7.60 4.33 -2.71
CA GLY A 67 -9.05 4.54 -2.78
C GLY A 67 -9.62 4.21 -4.16
N ASN A 68 -8.94 4.63 -5.23
CA ASN A 68 -9.36 4.36 -6.61
C ASN A 68 -9.34 2.86 -6.92
N PHE A 69 -8.27 2.15 -6.52
CA PHE A 69 -8.18 0.70 -6.69
C PHE A 69 -9.23 -0.04 -5.88
N ALA A 70 -9.41 0.31 -4.60
CA ALA A 70 -10.42 -0.32 -3.74
C ALA A 70 -11.83 -0.14 -4.32
N LYS A 71 -12.17 1.07 -4.76
CA LYS A 71 -13.44 1.35 -5.45
C LYS A 71 -13.56 0.59 -6.77
N ALA A 72 -12.49 0.49 -7.54
CA ALA A 72 -12.50 -0.24 -8.80
C ALA A 72 -12.80 -1.74 -8.61
N TYR A 73 -12.25 -2.31 -7.54
CA TYR A 73 -12.43 -3.71 -7.14
C TYR A 73 -13.67 -3.99 -6.29
N GLU A 74 -14.44 -2.96 -5.92
CA GLU A 74 -15.64 -3.09 -5.08
C GLU A 74 -15.33 -3.70 -3.70
N VAL A 75 -14.20 -3.30 -3.11
CA VAL A 75 -13.78 -3.72 -1.75
C VAL A 75 -13.66 -2.52 -0.81
N ASP A 76 -13.71 -2.77 0.50
CA ASP A 76 -13.49 -1.74 1.51
C ASP A 76 -12.07 -1.14 1.40
N THR A 77 -11.99 0.19 1.45
CA THR A 77 -10.73 0.92 1.27
C THR A 77 -9.78 0.71 2.44
N GLN A 78 -10.27 0.66 3.68
CA GLN A 78 -9.40 0.48 4.84
C GLN A 78 -8.83 -0.94 4.89
N ALA A 79 -9.66 -1.95 4.65
CA ALA A 79 -9.24 -3.35 4.57
C ALA A 79 -8.22 -3.55 3.44
N PHE A 80 -8.46 -2.95 2.27
CA PHE A 80 -7.55 -3.00 1.13
C PHE A 80 -6.20 -2.35 1.45
N ALA A 81 -6.21 -1.12 2.00
CA ALA A 81 -5.00 -0.41 2.39
C ALA A 81 -4.19 -1.18 3.44
N ARG A 82 -4.86 -1.67 4.49
CA ARG A 82 -4.26 -2.47 5.55
C ARG A 82 -3.58 -3.74 5.01
N PHE A 83 -4.23 -4.43 4.06
CA PHE A 83 -3.65 -5.60 3.42
C PHE A 83 -2.43 -5.27 2.56
N LEU A 84 -2.47 -4.20 1.77
CA LEU A 84 -1.32 -3.78 0.96
C LEU A 84 -0.13 -3.35 1.82
N ILE A 85 -0.36 -2.59 2.90
CA ILE A 85 0.69 -2.21 3.86
C ILE A 85 1.34 -3.45 4.45
N ARG A 86 0.55 -4.47 4.86
CA ARG A 86 1.08 -5.76 5.36
C ARG A 86 2.09 -6.41 4.41
N LEU A 87 1.85 -6.33 3.11
CA LEU A 87 2.71 -6.96 2.10
C LEU A 87 3.89 -6.06 1.69
N TYR A 88 3.65 -4.76 1.51
CA TYR A 88 4.66 -3.82 1.03
C TYR A 88 5.62 -3.32 2.12
N ASP A 89 5.14 -3.25 3.37
CA ASP A 89 5.88 -2.77 4.53
C ASP A 89 5.40 -3.46 5.82
N PRO A 90 5.87 -4.70 6.09
CA PRO A 90 5.47 -5.46 7.28
C PRO A 90 5.85 -4.78 8.60
N ALA A 91 6.94 -4.01 8.60
CA ALA A 91 7.37 -3.26 9.78
C ALA A 91 6.36 -2.15 10.09
N LEU A 92 5.98 -1.34 9.08
CA LEU A 92 4.94 -0.33 9.22
C LEU A 92 3.60 -0.95 9.65
N TYR A 93 3.21 -2.07 9.07
CA TYR A 93 2.02 -2.81 9.50
C TYR A 93 2.10 -3.18 10.99
N THR A 94 3.27 -3.60 11.46
CA THR A 94 3.48 -3.99 12.84
C THR A 94 3.34 -2.80 13.78
N TRP A 95 3.93 -1.67 13.43
CA TRP A 95 3.81 -0.44 14.22
C TRP A 95 2.38 0.07 14.27
N LEU A 96 1.68 0.14 13.13
CA LEU A 96 0.33 0.70 13.04
C LEU A 96 -0.76 -0.15 13.70
N PHE A 97 -0.62 -1.48 13.71
CA PHE A 97 -1.76 -2.36 14.06
C PHE A 97 -1.51 -3.32 15.23
N TYR A 98 -0.31 -3.35 15.83
CA TYR A 98 0.00 -4.23 16.97
C TYR A 98 0.48 -3.50 18.23
N HIS A 99 0.53 -2.16 18.24
CA HIS A 99 0.85 -1.40 19.46
C HIS A 99 -0.45 -1.01 20.16
N SER A 100 -0.64 -1.51 21.39
CA SER A 100 -1.88 -1.41 22.16
C SER A 100 -1.92 -0.23 23.14
N GLN A 101 -1.01 0.74 23.02
CA GLN A 101 -0.96 1.92 23.90
C GLN A 101 -0.69 3.14 23.03
N GLU A 102 -1.74 3.93 22.82
CA GLU A 102 -1.70 5.17 22.06
C GLU A 102 -1.27 6.29 23.01
N GLN A 103 0.02 6.61 23.02
CA GLN A 103 0.44 7.89 23.57
C GLN A 103 0.21 8.92 22.47
N SER A 104 -0.77 9.81 22.65
CA SER A 104 -1.12 10.82 21.65
C SER A 104 0.08 11.72 21.35
N ILE A 105 0.72 11.50 20.21
CA ILE A 105 1.81 12.34 19.69
C ILE A 105 1.21 13.63 19.12
N GLU A 106 -0.03 13.58 18.63
CA GLU A 106 -0.82 14.70 18.16
C GLU A 106 -1.01 15.75 19.27
N ASP A 107 -1.41 15.33 20.46
CA ASP A 107 -1.57 16.25 21.60
C ASP A 107 -0.21 16.85 22.02
N GLN A 108 0.86 16.06 21.95
CA GLN A 108 2.22 16.56 22.23
C GLN A 108 2.65 17.60 21.19
N TYR A 109 2.37 17.35 19.91
CA TYR A 109 2.66 18.27 18.81
C TYR A 109 1.88 19.58 18.95
N LEU A 110 0.58 19.50 19.21
CA LEU A 110 -0.26 20.68 19.44
C LEU A 110 0.22 21.49 20.66
N ALA A 111 0.59 20.80 21.75
CA ALA A 111 1.15 21.45 22.94
C ALA A 111 2.53 22.09 22.69
N LEU A 112 3.34 21.57 21.76
CA LEU A 112 4.62 22.17 21.37
C LEU A 112 4.42 23.44 20.53
N ILE A 113 3.51 23.42 19.57
CA ILE A 113 3.19 24.61 18.75
C ILE A 113 2.63 25.74 19.63
N ALA A 114 1.70 25.42 20.53
CA ALA A 114 1.08 26.41 21.41
C ALA A 114 2.05 27.07 22.41
N LYS A 115 3.25 26.51 22.63
CA LYS A 115 4.31 27.08 23.49
C LYS A 115 5.34 27.92 22.72
N SER A 116 5.25 27.95 21.40
CA SER A 116 6.16 28.69 20.51
C SER A 116 5.61 30.04 20.05
N GLU A 117 4.41 30.40 20.51
CA GLU A 117 3.74 31.70 20.38
C GLU A 117 3.83 32.47 21.70
#